data_AF-A0A5C6MQ95-F1
#
_entry.id   AF-A0A5C6MQ95-F1
#
_cell.length_a   1.000
_cell.length_b   1.000
_cell.length_c   1.000
_cell.angle_alpha   90.00
_cell.angle_beta   90.00
_cell.angle_gamma   90.00
#
_symmetry.space_group_name_H-M   'P 1'
#
loop_
_entity.id
_entity.type
_entity.pdbx_description
1 polymer ?
#
loop_
_entity_poly.entity_id
_entity_poly.type
_entity_poly.pdbx_seq_one_letter_code
_entity_poly.pdbx_strand_id
1 'polypeptide(L)'
;MDSPITIVDSFCFLGTTITRDLKWEPTISSLIKKARQRMFFLRQLRKLKLPPRMLAQFYTAIIESILTSSITVWYAGATARDRLRLQRVVRTAEKVIGCRLPSIQDLYISRTRRCAGQITADPSHPGHGLFPPLPSGRRLRSIRTKTSRYMNSFFPSAIRLLNTK
;
A
#
# COMPACT_ATOMS: atom_id res chain seq x y z
N MET A 1 -34.97 -7.85 -15.54
CA MET A 1 -35.15 -8.02 -14.08
C MET A 1 -34.11 -7.14 -13.42
N ASP A 2 -34.41 -5.86 -13.26
CA ASP A 2 -33.50 -4.89 -12.62
C ASP A 2 -33.75 -4.93 -11.11
N SER A 3 -33.09 -5.86 -10.42
CA SER A 3 -33.08 -5.83 -8.96
C SER A 3 -32.32 -4.56 -8.50
N PRO A 4 -32.89 -3.76 -7.57
CA PRO A 4 -32.24 -2.55 -7.12
C PRO A 4 -30.88 -2.88 -6.46
N ILE A 5 -29.83 -2.20 -6.90
CA ILE A 5 -28.48 -2.35 -6.34
C ILE A 5 -28.51 -1.87 -4.90
N THR A 6 -28.16 -2.74 -3.95
CA THR A 6 -28.10 -2.40 -2.52
C THR A 6 -26.93 -1.45 -2.24
N ILE A 7 -27.27 -0.23 -1.82
CA ILE A 7 -26.27 0.76 -1.42
C ILE A 7 -25.83 0.47 0.02
N VAL A 8 -24.57 0.12 0.20
CA VAL A 8 -23.96 -0.12 1.52
C VAL A 8 -23.01 1.01 1.92
N ASP A 9 -22.82 1.22 3.22
CA ASP A 9 -21.85 2.20 3.74
C ASP A 9 -20.40 1.73 3.61
N SER A 10 -20.19 0.40 3.68
CA SER A 10 -18.89 -0.21 3.48
C SER A 10 -18.99 -1.64 2.98
N PHE A 11 -17.98 -2.11 2.26
CA PHE A 11 -17.88 -3.47 1.73
C PHE A 11 -16.45 -3.98 1.81
N CYS A 12 -16.27 -5.25 2.18
CA CYS A 12 -14.95 -5.89 2.21
C CYS A 12 -14.71 -6.62 0.89
N PHE A 13 -13.73 -6.16 0.12
CA PHE A 13 -13.31 -6.79 -1.12
C PHE A 13 -11.84 -7.21 -1.04
N LEU A 14 -11.56 -8.50 -1.20
CA LEU A 14 -10.21 -9.09 -1.15
C LEU A 14 -9.41 -8.64 0.11
N GLY A 15 -10.10 -8.52 1.24
CA GLY A 15 -9.49 -8.11 2.51
C GLY A 15 -9.26 -6.59 2.69
N THR A 16 -9.72 -5.77 1.74
CA THR A 16 -9.72 -4.30 1.81
C THR A 16 -11.15 -3.81 2.05
N THR A 17 -11.36 -3.01 3.09
CA THR A 17 -12.66 -2.40 3.38
C THR A 17 -12.79 -1.08 2.60
N ILE A 18 -13.67 -1.08 1.62
CA ILE A 18 -14.03 0.08 0.81
C ILE A 18 -15.24 0.75 1.46
N THR A 19 -15.07 1.98 1.93
CA THR A 19 -16.17 2.78 2.50
C THR A 19 -16.77 3.70 1.44
N ARG A 20 -18.03 4.12 1.62
CA ARG A 20 -18.72 5.08 0.72
C ARG A 20 -17.92 6.37 0.51
N ASP A 21 -17.25 6.85 1.55
CA ASP A 21 -16.44 8.07 1.52
C ASP A 21 -14.97 7.82 1.14
N LEU A 22 -14.60 6.58 0.82
CA LEU A 22 -13.24 6.14 0.48
C LEU A 22 -12.20 6.55 1.54
N LYS A 23 -12.60 6.51 2.82
CA LYS A 23 -11.71 6.61 3.96
C LYS A 23 -11.09 5.24 4.23
N TRP A 24 -9.78 5.23 4.35
CA TRP A 24 -9.02 3.99 4.50
C TRP A 24 -8.76 3.58 5.95
N GLU A 25 -9.27 4.35 6.91
CA GLU A 25 -9.07 4.12 8.34
C GLU A 25 -9.55 2.73 8.80
N PRO A 26 -10.73 2.20 8.39
CA PRO A 26 -11.14 0.84 8.73
C PRO A 26 -10.19 -0.23 8.19
N THR A 27 -9.75 -0.09 6.93
CA THR A 27 -8.75 -0.99 6.32
C THR A 27 -7.46 -0.96 7.12
N ILE A 28 -6.91 0.23 7.38
CA ILE A 28 -5.64 0.41 8.10
C ILE A 28 -5.74 -0.12 9.54
N SER A 29 -6.84 0.13 10.23
CA SER A 29 -7.11 -0.39 11.57
C SER A 29 -7.11 -1.93 11.58
N SER A 30 -7.75 -2.56 10.59
CA SER A 30 -7.74 -4.01 10.41
C SER A 30 -6.33 -4.57 10.13
N LEU A 31 -5.57 -3.95 9.22
CA LEU A 31 -4.20 -4.35 8.90
C LEU A 31 -3.27 -4.24 10.12
N ILE A 32 -3.35 -3.15 10.87
CA ILE A 32 -2.55 -2.95 12.09
C ILE A 32 -2.90 -4.00 13.14
N LYS A 33 -4.18 -4.34 13.31
CA LYS A 33 -4.61 -5.39 14.26
C LYS A 33 -3.97 -6.73 13.90
N LYS A 34 -4.04 -7.13 12.61
CA LYS A 34 -3.42 -8.36 12.11
C LYS A 34 -1.90 -8.34 12.26
N ALA A 35 -1.24 -7.24 11.89
CA ALA A 35 0.21 -7.10 12.00
C ALA A 35 0.69 -7.17 13.46
N ARG A 36 -0.06 -6.58 14.41
CA ARG A 36 0.24 -6.66 15.85
C ARG A 36 0.12 -8.09 16.39
N GLN A 37 -0.86 -8.86 15.94
CA GLN A 37 -0.95 -10.29 16.28
C GLN A 37 0.30 -11.04 15.80
N ARG A 38 0.79 -10.76 14.58
CA ARG A 38 2.01 -11.39 14.05
C ARG A 38 3.30 -10.92 14.72
N MET A 39 3.31 -9.69 15.24
CA MET A 39 4.43 -9.15 16.04
C MET A 39 4.72 -10.00 17.29
N PHE A 40 3.72 -10.67 17.86
CA PHE A 40 3.94 -11.59 18.97
C PHE A 40 4.93 -12.69 18.59
N PHE A 41 4.75 -13.32 17.43
CA PHE A 41 5.66 -14.36 16.95
C PHE A 41 7.07 -13.83 16.68
N LEU A 42 7.20 -12.64 16.08
CA LEU A 42 8.52 -12.02 15.88
C LEU A 42 9.27 -11.83 17.22
N ARG A 43 8.55 -11.44 18.28
CA ARG A 43 9.14 -11.32 19.64
C ARG A 43 9.53 -12.67 20.21
N GLN A 44 8.73 -13.72 20.01
CA GLN A 44 9.08 -15.07 20.46
C GLN A 44 10.33 -15.58 19.74
N LEU A 45 10.41 -15.41 18.42
CA LEU A 45 11.58 -15.77 17.62
C LEU A 45 12.85 -15.03 18.09
N ARG A 46 12.73 -13.77 18.50
CA ARG A 46 13.83 -13.02 19.10
C ARG A 46 14.27 -13.59 20.45
N LYS A 47 13.33 -14.05 21.30
CA LYS A 47 13.66 -14.72 22.58
C LYS A 47 14.43 -16.03 22.37
N LEU A 48 14.13 -16.73 21.27
CA LEU A 48 14.88 -17.92 20.83
C LEU A 48 16.25 -17.59 20.22
N LYS A 49 16.70 -16.32 20.32
CA LYS A 49 18.02 -15.84 19.88
C LYS A 49 18.30 -16.07 18.38
N LEU A 50 17.26 -16.10 17.54
CA LEU A 50 17.45 -16.18 16.10
C LEU A 50 18.24 -14.97 15.55
N PRO A 51 19.07 -15.19 14.51
CA PRO A 51 19.89 -14.14 13.96
C PRO A 51 19.03 -13.03 13.33
N PRO A 52 19.45 -11.74 13.38
CA PRO A 52 18.68 -10.62 12.86
C PRO A 52 18.23 -10.79 11.39
N ARG A 53 19.06 -11.43 10.56
CA ARG A 53 18.74 -11.71 9.15
C ARG A 53 17.50 -12.59 9.00
N MET A 54 17.36 -13.65 9.79
CA MET A 54 16.19 -14.53 9.75
C MET A 54 14.94 -13.81 10.27
N LEU A 55 15.10 -12.98 11.31
CA LEU A 55 13.99 -12.16 11.84
C LEU A 55 13.51 -11.13 10.82
N ALA A 56 14.42 -10.52 10.06
CA ALA A 56 14.08 -9.61 8.95
C ALA A 56 13.32 -10.35 7.83
N GLN A 57 13.76 -11.55 7.45
CA GLN A 57 13.03 -12.39 6.49
C GLN A 57 11.63 -12.74 6.98
N PHE A 58 11.50 -13.13 8.26
CA PHE A 58 10.19 -13.38 8.88
C PHE A 58 9.30 -12.13 8.84
N TYR A 59 9.84 -10.97 9.19
CA TYR A 59 9.12 -9.70 9.11
C TYR A 59 8.60 -9.44 7.69
N THR A 60 9.46 -9.53 6.67
CA THR A 60 9.08 -9.28 5.28
C THR A 60 8.03 -10.27 4.80
N ALA A 61 8.17 -11.56 5.15
CA ALA A 61 7.23 -12.59 4.72
C ALA A 61 5.85 -12.48 5.39
N ILE A 62 5.79 -12.15 6.69
CA ILE A 62 4.58 -12.31 7.50
C ILE A 62 3.94 -10.98 7.90
N ILE A 63 4.73 -9.97 8.28
CA ILE A 63 4.22 -8.71 8.81
C ILE A 63 4.12 -7.67 7.70
N GLU A 64 5.20 -7.49 6.93
CA GLU A 64 5.22 -6.57 5.79
C GLU A 64 4.19 -6.95 4.74
N SER A 65 4.02 -8.25 4.44
CA SER A 65 3.00 -8.73 3.50
C SER A 65 1.57 -8.33 3.91
N ILE A 66 1.26 -8.37 5.22
CA ILE A 66 -0.02 -7.87 5.75
C ILE A 66 -0.10 -6.36 5.58
N LEU A 67 0.92 -5.62 6.05
CA LEU A 67 0.93 -4.15 6.00
C LEU A 67 0.88 -3.60 4.58
N THR A 68 1.39 -4.34 3.60
CA THR A 68 1.48 -3.93 2.20
C THR A 68 0.35 -4.49 1.33
N SER A 69 -0.59 -5.24 1.93
CA SER A 69 -1.77 -5.74 1.22
C SER A 69 -2.57 -4.58 0.63
N SER A 70 -2.76 -4.61 -0.70
CA SER A 70 -3.41 -3.55 -1.48
C SER A 70 -2.89 -2.13 -1.23
N ILE A 71 -1.64 -1.96 -0.79
CA ILE A 71 -1.08 -0.66 -0.37
C ILE A 71 -1.13 0.41 -1.45
N THR A 72 -1.06 0.00 -2.72
CA THR A 72 -1.15 0.87 -3.90
C THR A 72 -2.52 1.54 -4.02
N VAL A 73 -3.57 0.93 -3.46
CA VAL A 73 -4.96 1.43 -3.50
C VAL A 73 -5.20 2.50 -2.45
N TRP A 74 -4.76 2.26 -1.21
CA TRP A 74 -5.21 3.04 -0.06
C TRP A 74 -4.16 4.00 0.53
N TYR A 75 -2.86 3.77 0.32
CA TYR A 75 -1.82 4.51 1.04
C TYR A 75 -1.77 6.00 0.70
N ALA A 76 -1.88 6.34 -0.58
CA ALA A 76 -1.91 7.74 -1.01
C ALA A 76 -3.12 8.49 -0.43
N GLY A 77 -4.27 7.82 -0.27
CA GLY A 77 -5.46 8.38 0.36
C GLY A 77 -5.44 8.35 1.90
N ALA A 78 -4.45 7.71 2.52
CA ALA A 78 -4.37 7.61 3.98
C ALA A 78 -3.98 8.95 4.62
N THR A 79 -4.54 9.24 5.79
CA THR A 79 -4.22 10.44 6.57
C THR A 79 -2.79 10.40 7.10
N ALA A 80 -2.21 11.55 7.45
CA ALA A 80 -0.91 11.61 8.11
C ALA A 80 -0.90 10.79 9.43
N ARG A 81 -2.00 10.85 10.19
CA ARG A 81 -2.18 10.05 11.41
C ARG A 81 -2.09 8.56 11.13
N ASP A 82 -2.75 8.08 10.08
CA ASP A 82 -2.74 6.67 9.72
C ASP A 82 -1.38 6.19 9.22
N ARG A 83 -0.69 7.00 8.42
CA ARG A 83 0.70 6.72 7.99
C ARG A 83 1.63 6.60 9.20
N LEU A 84 1.49 7.46 10.20
CA LEU A 84 2.25 7.38 11.45
C LEU A 84 1.88 6.14 12.28
N ARG A 85 0.61 5.71 12.29
CA ARG A 85 0.18 4.47 12.96
C ARG A 85 0.81 3.23 12.32
N LEU A 86 0.86 3.18 10.99
CA LEU A 86 1.51 2.11 10.23
C LEU A 86 3.03 2.10 10.46
N GLN A 87 3.68 3.27 10.36
CA GLN A 87 5.13 3.38 10.58
C GLN A 87 5.53 2.95 11.99
N ARG A 88 4.67 3.14 13.01
CA ARG A 88 4.92 2.64 14.37
C ARG A 88 5.02 1.11 14.43
N VAL A 89 4.29 0.38 13.59
CA VAL A 89 4.43 -1.09 13.50
C VAL A 89 5.79 -1.46 12.95
N VAL A 90 6.24 -0.80 11.87
CA VAL A 90 7.58 -0.97 11.29
C VAL A 90 8.66 -0.67 12.32
N ARG A 91 8.61 0.49 12.99
CA ARG A 91 9.58 0.88 14.03
C ARG A 91 9.62 -0.09 15.21
N THR A 92 8.48 -0.70 15.55
CA THR A 92 8.44 -1.73 16.60
C THR A 92 9.18 -2.99 16.15
N ALA A 93 9.02 -3.41 14.89
CA ALA A 93 9.78 -4.52 14.35
C ALA A 93 11.28 -4.19 14.28
N GLU A 94 11.67 -3.00 13.83
CA GLU A 94 13.08 -2.55 13.81
C GLU A 94 13.73 -2.70 15.19
N LYS A 95 13.04 -2.26 16.25
CA LYS A 95 13.53 -2.41 17.63
C LYS A 95 13.68 -3.86 18.07
N VAL A 96 12.75 -4.74 17.70
CA VAL A 96 12.81 -6.16 18.05
C VAL A 96 13.98 -6.83 17.32
N ILE A 97 14.16 -6.54 16.03
CA ILE A 97 15.16 -7.19 15.17
C ILE A 97 16.56 -6.62 15.42
N GLY A 98 16.66 -5.31 15.66
CA GLY A 98 17.93 -4.58 15.78
C GLY A 98 18.51 -4.16 14.43
N CYS A 99 17.70 -4.07 13.37
CA CYS A 99 18.12 -3.60 12.06
C CYS A 99 17.13 -2.57 11.49
N ARG A 100 17.58 -1.78 10.51
CA ARG A 100 16.71 -0.89 9.75
C ARG A 100 15.80 -1.69 8.83
N LEU A 101 14.55 -1.27 8.72
CA LEU A 101 13.56 -1.82 7.81
C LEU A 101 13.08 -0.72 6.85
N PRO A 102 12.63 -1.05 5.63
CA PRO A 102 12.05 -0.08 4.73
C PRO A 102 10.86 0.64 5.40
N SER A 103 10.76 1.95 5.23
CA SER A 103 9.61 2.68 5.76
C SER A 103 8.34 2.26 5.04
N ILE A 104 7.17 2.48 5.65
CA ILE A 104 5.89 2.20 4.99
C ILE A 104 5.73 3.01 3.70
N GLN A 105 6.35 4.20 3.64
CA GLN A 105 6.38 5.04 2.44
C GLN A 105 7.25 4.42 1.34
N ASP A 106 8.43 3.91 1.68
CA ASP A 106 9.32 3.27 0.70
C ASP A 106 8.67 2.01 0.11
N LEU A 107 7.99 1.23 0.97
CA LEU A 107 7.22 0.07 0.55
C LEU A 107 6.10 0.46 -0.41
N TYR A 108 5.34 1.52 -0.09
CA TYR A 108 4.33 2.06 -0.99
C TYR A 108 4.92 2.49 -2.35
N ILE A 109 6.02 3.26 -2.34
CA ILE A 109 6.66 3.75 -3.57
C ILE A 109 7.15 2.57 -4.42
N SER A 110 7.85 1.62 -3.81
CA SER A 110 8.37 0.42 -4.47
C SER A 110 7.26 -0.41 -5.11
N ARG A 111 6.19 -0.71 -4.36
CA ARG A 111 5.04 -1.48 -4.85
C ARG A 111 4.29 -0.74 -5.96
N THR A 112 4.13 0.57 -5.83
CA THR A 112 3.45 1.40 -6.84
C THR A 112 4.25 1.44 -8.13
N ARG A 113 5.57 1.66 -8.06
CA ARG A 113 6.45 1.63 -9.23
C ARG A 113 6.44 0.28 -9.92
N ARG A 114 6.52 -0.82 -9.16
CA ARG A 114 6.45 -2.18 -9.72
C ARG A 114 5.13 -2.44 -10.43
N CYS A 115 4.00 -2.14 -9.78
CA CYS A 115 2.67 -2.36 -10.36
C CYS A 115 2.44 -1.48 -11.59
N ALA A 116 2.76 -0.19 -11.51
CA ALA A 116 2.63 0.71 -12.66
C ALA A 116 3.56 0.30 -13.81
N GLY A 117 4.79 -0.13 -13.50
CA GLY A 117 5.73 -0.66 -14.49
C GLY A 117 5.18 -1.87 -15.24
N GLN A 118 4.54 -2.81 -14.52
CA GLN A 118 3.87 -3.96 -15.13
C GLN A 118 2.73 -3.53 -16.07
N ILE A 119 1.89 -2.58 -15.65
CA ILE A 119 0.79 -2.05 -16.48
C ILE A 119 1.32 -1.35 -17.73
N THR A 120 2.38 -0.54 -17.60
CA THR A 120 2.97 0.17 -18.73
C THR A 120 3.69 -0.75 -19.71
N ALA A 121 4.22 -1.88 -19.22
CA ALA A 121 4.94 -2.84 -20.05
C ALA A 121 4.02 -3.77 -20.85
N ASP A 122 2.75 -3.88 -20.46
CA ASP A 122 1.75 -4.74 -21.11
C ASP A 122 0.71 -3.91 -21.86
N PRO A 123 0.77 -3.83 -23.21
CA PRO A 123 -0.22 -3.12 -24.01
C PRO A 123 -1.64 -3.70 -23.92
N SER A 124 -1.79 -4.97 -23.56
CA SER A 124 -3.10 -5.63 -23.41
C SER A 124 -3.77 -5.35 -22.07
N HIS A 125 -3.02 -4.79 -21.11
CA HIS A 125 -3.56 -4.50 -19.79
C HIS A 125 -4.63 -3.40 -19.88
N PRO A 126 -5.81 -3.56 -19.23
CA PRO A 126 -6.92 -2.61 -19.34
C PRO A 126 -6.56 -1.19 -18.85
N GLY A 127 -5.60 -1.09 -17.94
CA GLY A 127 -5.06 0.18 -17.44
C GLY A 127 -3.93 0.79 -18.26
N HIS A 128 -3.44 0.16 -19.34
CA HIS A 128 -2.29 0.63 -20.11
C HIS A 128 -2.50 2.05 -20.66
N GLY A 129 -3.68 2.30 -21.25
CA GLY A 129 -4.05 3.60 -21.80
C GLY A 129 -4.15 4.74 -20.77
N LEU A 130 -4.12 4.42 -19.48
CA LEU A 130 -4.11 5.42 -18.40
C LEU A 130 -2.70 5.95 -18.08
N PHE A 131 -1.66 5.43 -18.73
CA PHE A 131 -0.28 5.93 -18.63
C PHE A 131 0.23 6.50 -19.97
N PRO A 132 -0.43 7.51 -20.56
CA PRO A 132 0.00 8.04 -21.84
C PRO A 132 1.32 8.83 -21.71
N PRO A 133 2.34 8.57 -22.54
CA PRO A 133 3.57 9.35 -22.55
C PRO A 133 3.32 10.76 -23.12
N LEU A 134 4.18 11.72 -22.73
CA LEU A 134 4.31 13.00 -23.43
C LEU A 134 5.08 12.81 -24.74
N PRO A 135 5.01 13.77 -25.70
CA PRO A 135 5.72 13.65 -26.99
C PRO A 135 7.22 13.38 -26.86
N SER A 136 7.87 13.83 -25.79
CA SER A 136 9.29 13.57 -25.54
C SER A 136 9.61 12.14 -25.08
N GLY A 137 8.60 11.31 -24.75
CA GLY A 137 8.76 9.96 -24.22
C GLY A 137 9.34 9.86 -22.81
N ARG A 138 9.85 10.97 -22.25
CA ARG A 138 10.55 10.98 -20.95
C ARG A 138 9.64 10.94 -19.74
N ARG A 139 8.42 11.45 -19.87
CA ARG A 139 7.45 11.65 -18.78
C ARG A 139 6.06 11.21 -19.23
N LEU A 140 5.26 10.81 -18.26
CA LEU A 140 3.85 10.47 -18.44
C LEU A 140 2.99 11.72 -18.28
N ARG A 141 1.92 11.82 -19.06
CA ARG A 141 0.94 12.91 -18.97
C ARG A 141 0.18 12.78 -17.65
N SER A 142 0.08 13.88 -16.91
CA SER A 142 -0.68 13.90 -15.65
C SER A 142 -2.18 13.74 -15.91
N ILE A 143 -2.84 12.98 -15.05
CA ILE A 143 -4.31 12.90 -15.04
C ILE A 143 -4.86 14.13 -14.31
N ARG A 144 -5.70 14.91 -14.99
CA ARG A 144 -6.37 16.06 -14.38
C ARG A 144 -7.40 15.58 -13.35
N THR A 145 -7.24 16.01 -12.11
CA THR A 145 -8.13 15.62 -11.01
C THR A 145 -8.77 16.84 -10.37
N LYS A 146 -10.08 16.79 -10.10
CA LYS A 146 -10.82 17.88 -9.41
C LYS A 146 -10.81 17.76 -7.88
N THR A 147 -10.52 16.57 -7.34
CA THR A 147 -10.57 16.30 -5.91
C THR A 147 -9.28 15.66 -5.43
N SER A 148 -8.89 15.95 -4.18
CA SER A 148 -7.77 15.28 -3.52
C SER A 148 -7.98 13.77 -3.47
N ARG A 149 -9.23 13.32 -3.28
CA ARG A 149 -9.60 11.90 -3.31
C ARG A 149 -9.18 11.23 -4.63
N TYR A 150 -9.55 11.80 -5.78
CA TYR A 150 -9.17 11.22 -7.06
C TYR A 150 -7.65 11.35 -7.29
N MET A 151 -7.06 12.49 -6.95
CA MET A 151 -5.61 12.71 -7.03
C MET A 151 -4.81 11.66 -6.26
N ASN A 152 -5.34 11.17 -5.14
CA ASN A 152 -4.73 10.18 -4.27
C ASN A 152 -5.14 8.73 -4.58
N SER A 153 -5.87 8.50 -5.67
CA SER A 153 -6.09 7.15 -6.21
C SER A 153 -4.83 6.63 -6.92
N PHE A 154 -4.84 5.35 -7.29
CA PHE A 154 -3.67 4.66 -7.84
C PHE A 154 -3.06 5.36 -9.07
N PHE A 155 -3.81 5.54 -10.17
CA PHE A 155 -3.25 6.01 -11.44
C PHE A 155 -2.63 7.41 -11.35
N PRO A 156 -3.31 8.45 -10.83
CA PRO A 156 -2.71 9.78 -10.73
C PRO A 156 -1.49 9.79 -9.79
N SER A 157 -1.53 9.01 -8.70
CA SER A 157 -0.40 8.92 -7.77
C SER A 157 0.80 8.17 -8.39
N ALA A 158 0.56 7.07 -9.08
CA ALA A 158 1.57 6.30 -9.79
C ALA A 158 2.27 7.15 -10.87
N ILE A 159 1.51 7.90 -11.68
CA ILE A 159 2.08 8.81 -12.68
C ILE A 159 2.98 9.86 -12.04
N ARG A 160 2.57 10.46 -10.91
CA ARG A 160 3.43 11.41 -10.18
C ARG A 160 4.73 10.74 -9.74
N LEU A 161 4.66 9.55 -9.14
CA LEU A 161 5.84 8.81 -8.66
C LEU A 161 6.79 8.36 -9.77
N LEU A 162 6.27 8.05 -10.96
CA LEU A 162 7.07 7.70 -12.13
C LEU A 162 7.71 8.92 -12.79
N ASN A 163 7.08 10.10 -12.66
CA ASN A 163 7.60 11.36 -13.19
C ASN A 163 8.65 12.02 -12.28
N THR A 164 8.73 11.67 -11.00
CA THR A 164 9.71 12.19 -10.03
C THR A 164 11.00 11.35 -10.01
N LYS A 165 11.61 11.14 -11.18
CA LYS A 165 12.95 10.52 -11.26
C LYS A 165 14.01 11.45 -10.72
#